data_AF-A0A8F5VP59-F1
#
_entry.id   AF-A0A8F5VP59-F1
#
_cell.length_a   1.000
_cell.length_b   1.000
_cell.length_c   1.000
_cell.angle_alpha   90.00
_cell.angle_beta   90.00
_cell.angle_gamma   90.00
#
_symmetry.space_group_name_H-M   'P 1'
#
loop_
_entity.id
_entity.type
_entity.pdbx_description
1 polymer ?
#
loop_
_entity_poly.entity_id
_entity_poly.type
_entity_poly.pdbx_seq_one_letter_code
_entity_poly.pdbx_strand_id
1 'polypeptide(L)' 'MQKEELLHLHMLFIHVRKYYETITNEEIPTERYNTLHISPVHIHKNKKAHKEAILVLGEEIVDHIGRSRRC' A
#
# COMPACT_ATOMS: atom_id res chain seq x y z
N MET A 1 -15.41 -8.20 -5.32
CA MET A 1 -14.83 -7.91 -4.01
C MET A 1 -15.82 -7.15 -3.14
N GLN A 2 -16.06 -7.68 -1.95
CA GLN A 2 -16.81 -7.02 -0.88
C GLN A 2 -15.99 -5.89 -0.25
N LYS A 3 -16.66 -5.01 0.51
CA LYS A 3 -15.98 -3.86 1.14
C LYS A 3 -14.98 -4.30 2.20
N GLU A 4 -15.34 -5.29 3.01
CA GLU A 4 -14.47 -5.85 4.05
C GLU A 4 -13.21 -6.49 3.46
N GLU A 5 -13.36 -7.26 2.38
CA GLU A 5 -12.22 -7.82 1.63
C GLU A 5 -11.25 -6.74 1.15
N LEU A 6 -11.77 -5.59 0.67
CA LEU A 6 -10.94 -4.45 0.26
C LEU A 6 -10.21 -3.82 1.44
N LEU A 7 -10.87 -3.67 2.59
CA LEU A 7 -10.24 -3.12 3.79
C LEU A 7 -9.13 -4.04 4.33
N HIS A 8 -9.38 -5.35 4.37
CA HIS A 8 -8.39 -6.34 4.76
C HIS A 8 -7.21 -6.38 3.78
N LEU A 9 -7.48 -6.32 2.47
CA LEU A 9 -6.42 -6.26 1.47
C LEU A 9 -5.58 -4.97 1.59
N HIS A 10 -6.23 -3.83 1.83
CA HIS A 10 -5.55 -2.57 2.06
C HIS A 10 -4.64 -2.64 3.31
N MET A 11 -5.13 -3.22 4.39
CA MET A 11 -4.34 -3.44 5.61
C MET A 11 -3.16 -4.39 5.37
N LEU A 12 -3.37 -5.45 4.59
CA LEU A 12 -2.31 -6.39 4.24
C LEU A 12 -1.17 -5.69 3.49
N PHE A 13 -1.46 -4.82 2.52
CA PHE A 13 -0.42 -4.10 1.77
C PHE A 13 0.40 -3.16 2.67
N ILE A 14 -0.24 -2.50 3.64
CA ILE A 14 0.48 -1.71 4.66
C ILE A 14 1.42 -2.60 5.48
N HIS A 15 0.98 -3.80 5.86
CA HIS A 15 1.83 -4.74 6.58
C HIS A 15 2.96 -5.29 5.72
N VAL A 16 2.72 -5.59 4.45
CA VAL A 16 3.75 -6.03 3.50
C VAL A 16 4.85 -4.98 3.36
N ARG A 17 4.46 -3.69 3.21
CA ARG A 17 5.41 -2.58 3.17
C ARG A 17 6.25 -2.53 4.45
N LYS A 18 5.60 -2.45 5.62
CA LYS A 18 6.29 -2.38 6.91
C LYS A 18 7.21 -3.58 7.15
N TYR A 19 6.76 -4.78 6.76
CA TYR A 19 7.56 -5.98 6.88
C TYR A 19 8.83 -5.89 6.03
N TYR A 20 8.70 -5.49 4.77
CA TYR A 20 9.84 -5.26 3.88
C TYR A 20 10.82 -4.24 4.47
N GLU A 21 10.32 -3.10 4.92
CA GLU A 21 11.12 -2.03 5.53
C GLU A 21 11.87 -2.53 6.78
N THR A 22 11.22 -3.39 7.57
CA THR A 22 11.82 -3.99 8.78
C THR A 22 12.95 -4.96 8.44
N ILE A 23 12.80 -5.80 7.42
CA ILE A 23 13.81 -6.83 7.09
C ILE A 23 14.98 -6.28 6.27
N THR A 24 14.78 -5.20 5.52
CA THR A 24 15.81 -4.58 4.67
C THR A 24 16.46 -3.38 5.34
N ASN A 25 15.81 -2.79 6.35
CA ASN A 25 16.16 -1.50 6.93
C ASN A 25 16.17 -0.37 5.87
N GLU A 26 15.37 -0.51 4.81
CA GLU A 26 15.18 0.44 3.71
C GLU A 26 13.71 0.91 3.71
N GLU A 27 13.47 2.22 3.66
CA GLU A 27 12.12 2.78 3.60
C GLU A 27 11.56 2.76 2.17
N ILE A 28 10.30 2.36 2.00
CA ILE A 28 9.63 2.44 0.70
C ILE A 28 8.92 3.81 0.60
N PRO A 29 9.41 4.74 -0.25
CA PRO A 29 8.74 6.01 -0.45
C PRO A 29 7.37 5.77 -1.09
N THR A 30 6.32 6.28 -0.44
CA THR A 30 4.92 6.08 -0.82
C THR A 30 4.18 7.41 -0.96
N GLU A 31 4.81 8.37 -1.64
CA GLU A 31 4.30 9.73 -1.78
C GLU A 31 2.94 9.77 -2.47
N ARG A 32 2.75 9.00 -3.56
CA ARG A 32 1.47 8.97 -4.29
C ARG A 32 0.38 8.42 -3.39
N TYR A 33 0.65 7.34 -2.68
CA TYR A 33 -0.30 6.80 -1.71
C TYR A 33 -0.66 7.82 -0.61
N ASN A 34 0.35 8.52 -0.06
CA ASN A 34 0.15 9.50 1.01
C ASN A 34 -0.75 10.67 0.57
N THR A 35 -0.68 11.11 -0.69
CA THR A 35 -1.57 12.17 -1.23
C THR A 35 -3.05 11.79 -1.29
N LEU A 36 -3.37 10.48 -1.29
CA LEU A 36 -4.76 10.02 -1.31
C LEU A 36 -5.46 10.20 0.05
N HIS A 37 -4.70 10.51 1.12
CA HIS A 37 -5.20 10.71 2.48
C HIS A 37 -6.19 9.62 2.94
N ILE A 38 -5.88 8.38 2.57
CA ILE A 38 -6.70 7.21 2.85
C ILE A 38 -5.89 6.16 3.62
N SER A 39 -6.57 5.42 4.47
CA SER A 39 -5.98 4.42 5.35
C SER A 39 -7.01 3.29 5.54
N PRO A 40 -6.59 2.06 5.83
CA PRO A 40 -7.51 0.95 6.12
C PRO A 40 -8.52 1.26 7.23
N VAL A 41 -8.20 2.18 8.16
CA VAL A 41 -9.14 2.59 9.24
C VAL A 41 -10.27 3.49 8.76
N HIS A 42 -10.15 4.08 7.56
CA HIS A 42 -11.17 4.99 7.01
C HIS A 42 -12.35 4.22 6.41
N ILE A 43 -13.01 3.36 7.21
CA ILE A 43 -14.09 2.47 6.79
C ILE A 43 -15.29 3.21 6.17
N HIS A 44 -15.45 4.51 6.43
CA HIS A 44 -16.52 5.32 5.84
C HIS A 44 -16.25 5.73 4.39
N LYS A 45 -15.01 5.64 3.90
CA LYS A 45 -14.67 5.93 2.50
C LYS A 45 -15.27 4.87 1.58
N ASN A 46 -15.45 5.25 0.31
CA ASN A 46 -16.10 4.39 -0.68
C ASN A 46 -15.16 3.28 -1.18
N LYS A 47 -15.73 2.25 -1.82
CA LYS A 47 -14.98 1.10 -2.37
C LYS A 47 -13.93 1.53 -3.41
N LYS A 48 -14.21 2.56 -4.21
CA LYS A 48 -13.30 3.04 -5.27
C LYS A 48 -12.03 3.64 -4.68
N ALA A 49 -12.16 4.44 -3.64
CA ALA A 49 -11.03 5.06 -2.95
C ALA A 49 -10.09 4.01 -2.35
N HIS A 50 -10.63 2.96 -1.71
CA HIS A 50 -9.79 1.86 -1.21
C HIS A 50 -9.11 1.07 -2.33
N LYS A 51 -9.78 0.85 -3.46
CA LYS A 51 -9.15 0.20 -4.62
C LYS A 51 -8.00 1.02 -5.18
N GLU A 52 -8.20 2.32 -5.33
CA GLU A 52 -7.18 3.26 -5.81
C GLU A 52 -5.98 3.27 -4.85
N ALA A 53 -6.23 3.32 -3.54
CA ALA A 53 -5.20 3.24 -2.52
C ALA A 53 -4.34 1.96 -2.64
N ILE A 54 -4.99 0.81 -2.79
CA ILE A 54 -4.31 -0.49 -2.92
C ILE A 54 -3.46 -0.51 -4.20
N LEU A 55 -4.00 -0.03 -5.32
CA LEU A 55 -3.28 0.00 -6.60
C LEU A 55 -2.04 0.88 -6.51
N VAL A 56 -2.19 2.12 -6.03
CA VAL A 56 -1.08 3.06 -5.90
C VAL A 56 -0.01 2.54 -4.93
N LEU A 57 -0.42 2.01 -3.77
CA LEU A 57 0.51 1.43 -2.80
C LEU A 57 1.25 0.20 -3.38
N GLY A 58 0.55 -0.65 -4.13
CA GLY A 58 1.13 -1.80 -4.78
C GLY A 58 2.16 -1.44 -5.83
N GLU A 59 1.87 -0.45 -6.67
CA GLU A 59 2.80 0.08 -7.68
C GLU A 59 4.09 0.59 -7.02
N GLU A 60 3.98 1.42 -5.97
CA GLU A 60 5.15 1.99 -5.29
C GLU A 60 6.02 0.90 -4.63
N ILE A 61 5.40 -0.12 -4.01
CA ILE A 61 6.12 -1.27 -3.45
C ILE A 61 6.86 -2.04 -4.56
N VAL A 62 6.17 -2.38 -5.66
CA VAL A 62 6.77 -3.16 -6.76
C VAL A 62 7.89 -2.38 -7.44
N ASP A 63 7.68 -1.08 -7.69
CA ASP A 63 8.67 -0.21 -8.33
C ASP A 63 9.93 -0.09 -7.48
N HIS A 64 9.78 0.08 -6.16
CA HIS A 64 10.91 0.15 -5.25
C HIS A 64 11.69 -1.17 -5.23
N ILE A 65 11.02 -2.29 -4.95
CA ILE A 65 11.67 -3.62 -4.89
C ILE A 65 12.31 -3.98 -6.24
N GLY A 66 11.66 -3.65 -7.36
CA GLY A 66 12.17 -3.90 -8.70
C GLY A 66 13.36 -3.01 -9.10
N ARG A 67 13.55 -1.85 -8.45
CA ARG A 67 14.76 -1.04 -8.58
C ARG A 67 15.90 -1.61 -7.75
N SER A 68 15.65 -2.02 -6.50
CA SER A 68 16.68 -2.56 -5.61
C SER A 68 17.31 -3.87 -6.11
N ARG A 69 16.62 -4.62 -7.00
CA ARG A 69 17.14 -5.86 -7.62
C ARG A 69 17.96 -5.68 -8.89
N ARG A 70 18.11 -4.45 -9.39
CA ARG A 70 18.84 -4.15 -10.65
C ARG A 70 20.28 -3.69 -10.44
N CYS A 71 20.81 -3.81 -9.22
CA CYS A 71 22.21 -3.57 -8.87
C CYS A 71 22.96 -4.88 -8.64
#